data_AF-A0A925FUN7-F1
#
_entry.id   AF-A0A925FUN7-F1
#
_cell.length_a   1.000
_cell.length_b   1.000
_cell.length_c   1.000
_cell.angle_alpha   90.00
_cell.angle_beta   90.00
_cell.angle_gamma   90.00
#
_symmetry.space_group_name_H-M   'P 1'
#
loop_
_entity.id
_entity.type
_entity.pdbx_description
1 polymer ?
#
loop_
_entity_poly.entity_id
_entity_poly.type
_entity_poly.pdbx_seq_one_letter_code
_entity_poly.pdbx_strand_id
1 'polypeptide(L)'
;MNLETSKAKTFSRRRFVESAGKGLGLAALSSTTVASFFEDVIAAGKSVDHLSPLEVAVDEDFWAAIQQSFSVTRGIVNLNNGGVSPSPRIVTEAFVRYTWQQEDATAYTMWQLLEPQSETIRTGLAEIFGCSPE
;
A
#
# COMPACT_ATOMS: atom_id res chain seq x y z
N MET A 1 47.94 44.95 8.33
CA MET A 1 46.65 45.24 8.98
C MET A 1 45.54 44.64 8.13
N ASN A 2 44.97 43.51 8.60
CA ASN A 2 43.58 43.03 8.46
C ASN A 2 42.97 42.86 7.04
N LEU A 3 42.26 41.79 6.67
CA LEU A 3 41.76 40.56 7.32
C LEU A 3 41.34 39.62 6.17
N GLU A 4 41.83 38.38 6.14
CA GLU A 4 41.20 37.32 5.34
C GLU A 4 39.80 37.04 5.91
N THR A 5 38.77 37.07 5.05
CA THR A 5 37.44 36.59 5.41
C THR A 5 37.10 35.37 4.56
N SER A 6 37.29 34.21 5.18
CA SER A 6 36.74 32.93 4.73
C SER A 6 35.21 33.03 4.67
N LYS A 7 34.63 32.97 3.47
CA LYS A 7 33.18 32.83 3.30
C LYS A 7 32.84 31.33 3.36
N ALA A 8 32.19 30.95 4.46
CA ALA A 8 31.66 29.61 4.67
C ALA A 8 30.80 29.13 3.49
N LYS A 9 30.95 27.86 3.09
CA LYS A 9 30.05 27.18 2.16
C LYS A 9 28.63 27.18 2.75
N THR A 10 27.73 27.98 2.18
CA THR A 10 26.33 28.03 2.60
C THR A 10 25.63 26.74 2.15
N PHE A 11 25.49 25.77 3.06
CA PHE A 11 24.59 24.64 2.85
C PHE A 11 23.14 25.16 2.84
N SER A 12 22.49 25.10 1.67
CA SER A 12 21.07 25.43 1.55
C SER A 12 20.23 24.29 2.11
N ARG A 13 19.46 24.58 3.18
CA ARG A 13 18.45 23.65 3.74
C ARG A 13 17.49 23.15 2.67
N ARG A 14 17.17 24.00 1.68
CA ARG A 14 16.33 23.66 0.52
C ARG A 14 16.98 22.60 -0.38
N ARG A 15 18.31 22.66 -0.60
CA ARG A 15 19.03 21.64 -1.36
C ARG A 15 19.15 20.31 -0.62
N PHE A 16 19.28 20.34 0.71
CA PHE A 16 19.27 19.14 1.54
C PHE A 16 17.91 18.42 1.47
N VAL A 17 16.80 19.19 1.57
CA VAL A 17 15.44 18.66 1.41
C VAL A 17 15.16 18.20 -0.02
N GLU A 18 15.65 18.89 -1.05
CA GLU A 18 15.58 18.41 -2.45
C GLU A 18 16.33 17.08 -2.65
N SER A 19 17.52 16.92 -2.06
CA SER A 19 18.28 15.68 -2.15
C SER A 19 17.69 14.53 -1.32
N ALA A 20 17.06 14.84 -0.17
CA ALA A 20 16.36 13.86 0.66
C ALA A 20 14.99 13.46 0.07
N GLY A 21 14.29 14.40 -0.56
CA GLY A 21 12.98 14.19 -1.19
C GLY A 21 13.04 13.30 -2.43
N LYS A 22 14.12 13.39 -3.22
CA LYS A 22 14.33 12.50 -4.38
C LYS A 22 14.63 11.05 -3.99
N GLY A 23 15.18 10.81 -2.79
CA GLY A 23 15.48 9.46 -2.29
C GLY A 23 14.31 8.79 -1.57
N LEU A 24 13.44 9.56 -0.90
CA LEU A 24 12.32 9.02 -0.11
C LEU A 24 11.04 8.79 -0.93
N GLY A 25 10.81 9.55 -2.01
CA GLY A 25 9.64 9.36 -2.88
C GLY A 25 9.65 8.03 -3.64
N LEU A 26 10.83 7.55 -4.02
CA LEU A 26 11.01 6.23 -4.67
C LEU A 26 10.98 5.06 -3.68
N ALA A 27 11.32 5.29 -2.41
CA ALA A 27 11.29 4.24 -1.37
C ALA A 27 9.87 3.86 -0.93
N ALA A 28 8.90 4.79 -1.05
CA ALA A 28 7.49 4.50 -0.78
C ALA A 28 6.86 3.61 -1.88
N LEU A 29 7.33 3.75 -3.13
CA LEU A 29 6.94 2.91 -4.26
C LEU A 29 7.77 1.62 -4.35
N SER A 30 8.97 1.59 -3.76
CA SER A 30 9.77 0.38 -3.52
C SER A 30 9.59 -0.17 -2.10
N SER A 31 8.39 -0.04 -1.54
CA SER A 31 8.07 -0.74 -0.30
C SER A 31 8.27 -2.24 -0.56
N THR A 32 9.43 -2.77 -0.18
CA THR A 32 9.74 -4.21 -0.21
C THR A 32 8.62 -5.00 0.47
N THR A 33 7.92 -4.35 1.40
CA THR A 33 6.73 -4.84 2.09
C THR A 33 5.51 -5.00 1.19
N VAL A 34 5.20 -4.05 0.29
CA VAL A 34 4.08 -4.20 -0.66
C VAL A 34 4.40 -5.25 -1.71
N ALA A 35 5.61 -5.23 -2.26
CA ALA A 35 6.06 -6.27 -3.19
C ALA A 35 6.06 -7.67 -2.53
N SER A 36 6.53 -7.79 -1.28
CA SER A 36 6.50 -9.07 -0.56
C SER A 36 5.07 -9.53 -0.27
N PHE A 37 4.15 -8.62 0.07
CA PHE A 37 2.74 -8.99 0.24
C PHE A 37 2.12 -9.52 -1.06
N PHE A 38 2.47 -8.94 -2.21
CA PHE A 38 2.02 -9.47 -3.50
C PHE A 38 2.60 -10.84 -3.80
N GLU A 39 3.89 -11.06 -3.55
CA GLU A 39 4.51 -12.38 -3.68
C GLU A 39 3.85 -13.42 -2.76
N ASP A 40 3.50 -13.04 -1.52
CA ASP A 40 2.81 -13.92 -0.58
C ASP A 40 1.40 -14.30 -1.08
N VAL A 41 0.64 -13.34 -1.63
CA VAL A 41 -0.68 -13.59 -2.22
C VAL A 41 -0.58 -14.47 -3.46
N ILE A 42 0.37 -14.20 -4.35
CA ILE A 42 0.61 -15.01 -5.55
C ILE A 42 1.06 -16.41 -5.15
N ALA A 43 1.92 -16.55 -4.14
CA ALA A 43 2.36 -17.84 -3.63
C ALA A 43 1.21 -18.63 -2.99
N ALA A 44 0.32 -17.97 -2.26
CA ALA A 44 -0.88 -18.59 -1.70
C ALA A 44 -1.89 -19.02 -2.79
N GLY A 45 -2.00 -18.27 -3.90
CA GLY A 45 -2.76 -18.73 -5.07
C GLY A 45 -2.10 -19.94 -5.73
N LYS A 46 -0.79 -19.87 -5.98
CA LYS A 46 -0.02 -20.96 -6.59
C LYS A 46 0.00 -22.24 -5.78
N SER A 47 -0.12 -22.15 -4.45
CA SER A 47 -0.13 -23.35 -3.60
C SER A 47 -1.33 -24.25 -3.87
N VAL A 48 -2.42 -23.72 -4.42
CA VAL A 48 -3.64 -24.47 -4.76
C VAL A 48 -3.83 -24.69 -6.27
N ASP A 49 -2.93 -24.22 -7.13
CA ASP A 49 -3.03 -24.36 -8.60
C ASP A 49 -3.13 -25.81 -9.09
N HIS A 50 -2.65 -26.76 -8.29
CA HIS A 50 -2.68 -28.19 -8.59
C HIS A 50 -4.02 -28.86 -8.29
N LEU A 51 -4.93 -28.15 -7.60
CA LEU A 51 -6.26 -28.62 -7.21
C LEU A 51 -7.31 -28.11 -8.21
N SER A 52 -8.36 -28.90 -8.42
CA SER A 52 -9.54 -28.43 -9.15
C SER A 52 -10.32 -27.38 -8.34
N PRO A 53 -11.13 -26.52 -8.98
CA PRO A 53 -11.94 -25.54 -8.27
C PRO A 53 -12.87 -26.14 -7.21
N LEU A 54 -13.38 -27.35 -7.43
CA LEU A 54 -14.23 -28.06 -6.48
C LEU A 54 -13.45 -28.56 -5.26
N GLU A 55 -12.19 -28.93 -5.44
CA GLU A 55 -11.30 -29.35 -4.35
C GLU A 55 -10.89 -28.14 -3.49
N VAL A 56 -10.53 -27.01 -4.12
CA VAL A 56 -10.22 -25.77 -3.39
C VAL A 56 -11.46 -25.26 -2.64
N ALA A 57 -12.66 -25.38 -3.21
CA ALA A 57 -13.88 -24.89 -2.59
C ALA A 57 -14.20 -25.55 -1.24
N VAL A 58 -13.69 -26.77 -0.99
CA VAL A 58 -13.90 -27.51 0.26
C VAL A 58 -12.67 -27.49 1.19
N ASP A 59 -11.60 -26.79 0.81
CA ASP A 59 -10.39 -26.65 1.61
C ASP A 59 -10.58 -25.59 2.71
N GLU A 60 -11.04 -26.04 3.88
CA GLU A 60 -11.30 -25.16 5.02
C GLU A 60 -10.04 -24.50 5.58
N ASP A 61 -8.85 -25.11 5.46
CA ASP A 61 -7.60 -24.52 5.95
C ASP A 61 -7.20 -23.32 5.07
N PHE A 62 -7.34 -23.46 3.75
CA PHE A 62 -7.17 -22.36 2.81
C PHE A 62 -8.16 -21.21 3.08
N TRP A 63 -9.45 -21.52 3.20
CA TRP A 63 -10.48 -20.49 3.43
C TRP A 63 -10.42 -19.88 4.82
N ALA A 64 -10.01 -20.61 5.85
CA ALA A 64 -9.86 -20.09 7.21
C ALA A 64 -8.85 -18.94 7.26
N ALA A 65 -7.72 -19.04 6.55
CA ALA A 65 -6.74 -17.97 6.48
C ALA A 65 -7.34 -16.68 5.89
N ILE A 66 -8.09 -16.80 4.79
CA ILE A 66 -8.79 -15.68 4.14
C ILE A 66 -9.84 -15.11 5.09
N GLN A 67 -10.65 -15.97 5.72
CA GLN A 67 -11.71 -15.58 6.65
C GLN A 67 -11.19 -14.89 7.92
N GLN A 68 -9.95 -15.17 8.33
CA GLN A 68 -9.28 -14.54 9.47
C GLN A 68 -8.64 -13.18 9.13
N SER A 69 -8.53 -12.83 7.84
CA SER A 69 -8.04 -11.51 7.42
C SER A 69 -9.05 -10.39 7.70
N PHE A 70 -10.33 -10.72 7.92
CA PHE A 70 -11.41 -9.75 8.18
C PHE A 70 -11.70 -9.62 9.69
N SER A 71 -11.87 -8.38 10.15
CA SER A 71 -12.17 -8.07 11.56
C SER A 71 -13.68 -8.10 11.87
N VAL A 72 -14.41 -9.10 11.37
CA VAL A 72 -15.88 -9.20 11.56
C VAL A 72 -16.26 -10.11 12.72
N THR A 73 -17.38 -9.79 13.38
CA THR A 73 -17.97 -10.66 14.41
C THR A 73 -18.56 -11.91 13.76
N ARG A 74 -18.16 -13.10 14.21
CA ARG A 74 -18.60 -14.40 13.67
C ARG A 74 -19.99 -14.86 14.16
N GLY A 75 -20.85 -13.91 14.55
CA GLY A 75 -22.21 -14.18 15.03
C GLY A 75 -23.28 -14.13 13.94
N ILE A 76 -22.93 -13.69 12.73
CA ILE A 76 -23.84 -13.52 11.60
C ILE A 76 -23.20 -14.13 10.36
N VAL A 77 -23.99 -14.87 9.58
CA VAL A 77 -23.60 -15.33 8.25
C VAL A 77 -24.04 -14.29 7.22
N ASN A 78 -23.09 -13.54 6.66
CA ASN A 78 -23.38 -12.54 5.63
C ASN A 78 -23.26 -13.15 4.22
N LEU A 79 -24.41 -13.36 3.57
CA LEU A 79 -24.48 -13.88 2.20
C LEU A 79 -24.56 -12.78 1.13
N ASN A 80 -24.51 -11.50 1.53
CA ASN A 80 -24.61 -10.34 0.61
C ASN A 80 -23.29 -9.58 0.44
N ASN A 81 -22.14 -10.22 0.65
CA ASN A 81 -20.83 -9.57 0.46
C ASN A 81 -20.60 -9.05 -0.97
N GLY A 82 -21.36 -9.52 -1.97
CA GLY A 82 -21.32 -8.99 -3.33
C GLY A 82 -21.93 -7.58 -3.49
N GLY A 83 -22.83 -7.17 -2.59
CA GLY A 83 -23.40 -5.82 -2.59
C GLY A 83 -22.56 -4.85 -1.77
N VAL A 84 -22.17 -5.26 -0.56
CA VAL A 84 -21.24 -4.53 0.31
C VAL A 84 -20.45 -5.55 1.11
N SER A 85 -19.12 -5.45 1.05
CA SER A 85 -18.21 -6.33 1.80
C SER A 85 -17.46 -5.53 2.87
N PRO A 86 -17.20 -6.10 4.06
CA PRO A 86 -16.21 -5.55 4.96
C PRO A 86 -14.83 -5.52 4.28
N SER A 87 -14.01 -4.52 4.61
CA SER A 87 -12.61 -4.52 4.19
C SER A 87 -11.78 -5.48 5.06
N PRO A 88 -10.75 -6.15 4.49
CA PRO A 88 -9.75 -6.85 5.29
C PRO A 88 -9.10 -5.91 6.32
N ARG A 89 -8.67 -6.46 7.45
CA ARG A 89 -8.11 -5.70 8.58
C ARG A 89 -7.01 -4.74 8.15
N ILE A 90 -6.08 -5.21 7.32
CA ILE A 90 -4.95 -4.41 6.83
C ILE A 90 -5.39 -3.15 6.05
N VAL A 91 -6.48 -3.26 5.29
CA VAL A 91 -7.05 -2.14 4.51
C VAL A 91 -7.68 -1.12 5.46
N THR A 92 -8.48 -1.58 6.43
CA THR A 92 -9.09 -0.70 7.44
C THR A 92 -8.03 0.02 8.28
N GLU A 93 -6.98 -0.69 8.70
CA GLU A 93 -5.87 -0.10 9.45
C GLU A 93 -5.08 0.91 8.60
N ALA A 94 -4.86 0.63 7.31
CA ALA A 94 -4.24 1.58 6.40
C ALA A 94 -5.08 2.84 6.25
N PHE A 95 -6.38 2.69 6.05
CA PHE A 95 -7.30 3.82 5.97
C PHE A 95 -7.22 4.71 7.21
N VAL A 96 -7.29 4.12 8.41
CA VAL A 96 -7.17 4.87 9.68
C VAL A 96 -5.83 5.61 9.77
N ARG A 97 -4.71 4.96 9.42
CA ARG A 97 -3.39 5.61 9.43
C ARG A 97 -3.33 6.80 8.48
N TYR A 98 -3.84 6.66 7.26
CA TYR A 98 -3.83 7.74 6.26
C TYR A 98 -4.76 8.89 6.64
N THR A 99 -5.87 8.62 7.33
CA THR A 99 -6.71 9.69 7.90
C THR A 99 -5.92 10.52 8.90
N TRP A 100 -5.24 9.90 9.86
CA TRP A 100 -4.43 10.65 10.83
C TRP A 100 -3.27 11.41 10.16
N GLN A 101 -2.64 10.84 9.13
CA GLN A 101 -1.59 11.52 8.37
C GLN A 101 -2.09 12.78 7.65
N GLN A 102 -3.36 12.82 7.26
CA GLN A 102 -3.97 14.00 6.64
C GLN A 102 -4.19 15.12 7.66
N GLU A 103 -4.39 14.81 8.94
CA GLU A 103 -4.59 15.84 9.98
C GLU A 103 -3.30 16.64 10.27
N ASP A 104 -2.12 16.05 10.09
CA ASP A 104 -0.84 16.72 10.39
C ASP A 104 -0.52 17.90 9.43
N ALA A 105 -0.87 17.77 8.15
CA ALA A 105 -0.57 18.77 7.11
C ALA A 105 -1.51 18.61 5.90
N THR A 106 -2.81 18.81 6.09
CA THR A 106 -3.90 18.42 5.19
C THR A 106 -3.64 18.67 3.71
N ALA A 107 -3.45 19.91 3.28
CA ALA A 107 -3.28 20.23 1.86
C ALA A 107 -2.01 19.60 1.26
N TYR A 108 -0.92 19.50 2.04
CA TYR A 108 0.32 18.90 1.58
C TYR A 108 0.18 17.38 1.49
N THR A 109 -0.29 16.71 2.54
CA THR A 109 -0.45 15.25 2.56
C THR A 109 -1.44 14.80 1.48
N MET A 110 -2.59 15.46 1.35
CA MET A 110 -3.60 15.05 0.38
C MET A 110 -3.15 15.23 -1.06
N TRP A 111 -2.67 16.43 -1.43
CA TRP A 111 -2.41 16.75 -2.85
C TRP A 111 -1.00 16.41 -3.31
N GLN A 112 0.00 16.49 -2.42
CA GLN A 112 1.41 16.26 -2.81
C GLN A 112 1.88 14.84 -2.53
N LEU A 113 1.23 14.10 -1.62
CA LEU A 113 1.58 12.72 -1.30
C LEU A 113 0.53 11.70 -1.75
N LEU A 114 -0.72 11.81 -1.28
CA LEU A 114 -1.71 10.74 -1.44
C LEU A 114 -2.33 10.72 -2.85
N GLU A 115 -2.71 11.86 -3.41
CA GLU A 115 -3.32 11.93 -4.74
C GLU A 115 -2.41 11.33 -5.84
N PRO A 116 -1.11 11.64 -5.92
CA PRO A 116 -0.21 11.00 -6.90
C PRO A 116 -0.08 9.49 -6.73
N GLN A 117 -0.29 8.93 -5.53
CA GLN A 117 -0.23 7.49 -5.29
C GLN A 117 -1.41 6.73 -5.93
N SER A 118 -2.52 7.41 -6.21
CA SER A 118 -3.67 6.77 -6.89
C SER A 118 -3.31 6.26 -8.29
N GLU A 119 -2.42 6.96 -8.99
CA GLU A 119 -1.89 6.55 -10.30
C GLU A 119 -1.09 5.25 -10.20
N THR A 120 -0.30 5.11 -9.12
CA THR A 120 0.46 3.87 -8.86
C THR A 120 -0.48 2.70 -8.65
N ILE A 121 -1.58 2.90 -7.91
CA ILE A 121 -2.58 1.85 -7.69
C ILE A 121 -3.20 1.42 -9.02
N ARG A 122 -3.52 2.37 -9.90
CA ARG A 122 -4.08 2.06 -11.22
C ARG A 122 -3.13 1.22 -12.06
N THR A 123 -1.85 1.61 -12.13
CA THR A 123 -0.84 0.84 -12.87
C THR A 123 -0.66 -0.57 -12.30
N GLY A 124 -0.59 -0.70 -10.96
CA GLY A 124 -0.45 -2.02 -10.33
C GLY A 124 -1.65 -2.93 -10.58
N LEU A 125 -2.88 -2.39 -10.58
CA LEU A 125 -4.06 -3.16 -10.94
C LEU A 125 -4.03 -3.60 -12.40
N ALA A 126 -3.65 -2.71 -13.32
CA ALA A 126 -3.53 -3.03 -14.74
C ALA A 126 -2.56 -4.20 -14.99
N GLU A 127 -1.42 -4.21 -14.29
CA GLU A 127 -0.45 -5.30 -14.33
C GLU A 127 -1.04 -6.63 -13.84
N ILE A 128 -1.78 -6.61 -12.72
CA ILE A 128 -2.43 -7.80 -12.15
C ILE A 128 -3.46 -8.39 -13.12
N PHE A 129 -4.28 -7.53 -13.73
CA PHE A 129 -5.34 -7.96 -14.65
C PHE A 129 -4.86 -8.17 -16.08
N GLY A 130 -3.57 -7.91 -16.38
CA GLY A 130 -3.00 -8.03 -17.72
C GLY A 130 -3.66 -7.11 -18.75
N CYS A 131 -4.12 -5.93 -18.31
CA CYS A 131 -4.84 -4.97 -19.14
C CYS A 131 -4.14 -3.61 -19.19
N SER A 132 -4.73 -2.68 -19.94
CA SER A 132 -4.35 -1.27 -19.96
C SER A 132 -4.74 -0.59 -18.63
N PRO A 133 -4.02 0.44 -18.18
CA PRO A 133 -4.45 1.25 -17.04
C PRO A 133 -5.67 2.14 -17.36
N GLU A 134 -6.01 2.33 -18.63
CA GLU A 134 -7.29 2.90 -19.12
C GLU A 134 -8.33 1.83 -19.47
#